data_AF-A0A2G9RIJ7-F1
#
_entry.id   AF-A0A2G9RIJ7-F1
#
_cell.length_a   1.000
_cell.length_b   1.000
_cell.length_c   1.000
_cell.angle_alpha   90.00
_cell.angle_beta   90.00
_cell.angle_gamma   90.00
#
_symmetry.space_group_name_H-M   'P 1'
#
loop_
_entity.id
_entity.type
_entity.pdbx_description
1 polymer ?
#
loop_
_entity_poly.entity_id
_entity_poly.type
_entity_poly.pdbx_seq_one_letter_code
_entity_poly.pdbx_strand_id
1 'polypeptide(L)' 'ILDDGGDLTHWVYKKYLNVYKKIRGIVEESVTGVHRLYQLSKAGKLCVPAMNVNDSVTKQKFDNLYCCRESILDG' A
#
# COMPACT_ATOMS: atom_id res chain seq x y z
N ILE A 1 -2.49 -0.13 9.32
CA ILE A 1 -1.14 0.09 8.75
C ILE A 1 -1.31 1.13 7.68
N LEU A 2 -0.46 2.15 7.66
CA LEU A 2 -0.32 3.07 6.54
C LEU A 2 1.04 2.75 5.93
N ASP A 3 1.06 2.40 4.65
CA ASP A 3 2.21 1.79 3.98
C ASP A 3 2.39 2.37 2.58
N ASP A 4 3.65 2.44 2.16
CA ASP A 4 4.08 2.91 0.86
C ASP A 4 5.13 1.92 0.33
N GLY A 5 4.68 0.97 -0.48
CA GLY A 5 5.50 -0.09 -1.09
C GLY A 5 5.17 -1.50 -0.57
N GLY A 6 4.40 -1.61 0.52
CA GLY A 6 3.92 -2.88 1.07
C GLY A 6 4.95 -3.67 1.90
N ASP A 7 6.12 -3.10 2.19
CA ASP A 7 7.20 -3.80 2.93
C ASP A 7 6.87 -3.92 4.42
N LEU A 8 6.30 -2.87 5.03
CA LEU A 8 5.88 -2.92 6.42
C LEU A 8 4.75 -3.95 6.60
N THR A 9 3.78 -3.93 5.70
CA THR A 9 2.68 -4.90 5.67
C THR A 9 3.21 -6.34 5.57
N HIS A 10 4.17 -6.59 4.68
CA HIS A 10 4.77 -7.91 4.52
C HIS A 10 5.59 -8.36 5.73
N TRP A 11 6.35 -7.43 6.33
CA TRP A 11 7.15 -7.71 7.51
C TRP A 11 6.29 -8.05 8.73
N VAL A 12 5.22 -7.28 8.97
CA VAL A 12 4.26 -7.55 10.04
C VAL A 12 3.54 -8.87 9.81
N TYR A 13 3.12 -9.16 8.57
CA TYR A 13 2.50 -10.44 8.21
C TYR A 13 3.42 -11.64 8.49
N LYS A 14 4.71 -11.56 8.11
CA LYS A 14 5.67 -12.64 8.32
C LYS A 14 6.10 -12.83 9.77
N LYS A 15 6.40 -11.73 10.47
CA LYS A 15 7.08 -11.78 11.77
C LYS A 15 6.12 -11.68 12.95
N TYR A 16 4.96 -11.05 12.77
CA TYR A 16 4.01 -10.75 13.85
C TYR A 16 2.57 -11.07 13.46
N LEU A 17 2.31 -12.32 13.05
CA LEU A 17 0.98 -12.76 12.60
C LEU A 17 -0.12 -12.50 13.64
N ASN A 18 0.20 -12.64 14.93
CA ASN A 18 -0.73 -12.36 16.04
C ASN A 18 -1.11 -10.88 16.14
N VAL A 19 -0.18 -9.98 15.78
CA VAL A 19 -0.46 -8.54 15.70
C VAL A 19 -1.23 -8.26 14.43
N TYR A 20 -0.82 -8.84 13.29
CA TYR A 20 -1.47 -8.67 11.99
C TYR A 20 -2.99 -8.93 12.05
N LYS A 21 -3.42 -10.01 12.72
CA LYS A 21 -4.85 -10.33 12.89
C LYS A 21 -5.64 -9.34 13.75
N LYS A 22 -4.97 -8.51 14.57
CA LYS A 22 -5.59 -7.48 15.40
C LYS A 22 -5.66 -6.11 14.72
N ILE A 23 -5.05 -5.99 13.54
CA ILE A 23 -5.01 -4.72 12.79
C ILE A 23 -6.38 -4.49 12.15
N ARG A 24 -6.91 -3.28 12.32
CA ARG A 24 -8.24 -2.91 11.80
C ARG A 24 -8.27 -2.75 10.29
N GLY A 25 -7.14 -2.43 9.67
CA GLY A 25 -7.01 -2.35 8.23
C GLY A 25 -5.65 -1.80 7.76
N ILE A 26 -5.46 -1.82 6.45
CA ILE A 26 -4.27 -1.34 5.75
C ILE A 26 -4.71 -0.21 4.80
N VAL A 27 -3.90 0.83 4.67
CA VAL A 27 -4.03 1.90 3.68
C VAL A 27 -2.71 1.91 2.91
N GLU A 28 -2.79 1.76 1.58
CA GLU A 28 -1.59 1.60 0.73
C GLU A 28 -1.57 2.64 -0.40
N GLU A 29 -0.43 3.32 -0.49
CA GLU A 29 -0.22 4.50 -1.32
C GLU A 29 0.48 4.23 -2.66
N SER A 30 1.19 3.11 -2.77
CA SER A 30 1.96 2.78 -3.97
C SER A 30 1.26 1.79 -4.89
N VAL A 31 1.54 1.88 -6.19
CA VAL A 31 1.14 0.88 -7.18
C VAL A 31 1.67 -0.52 -6.81
N THR A 32 2.92 -0.58 -6.34
CA THR A 32 3.61 -1.83 -6.01
C THR A 32 2.96 -2.54 -4.81
N GLY A 33 2.70 -1.80 -3.73
CA GLY A 33 2.05 -2.32 -2.54
C GLY A 33 0.61 -2.73 -2.83
N VAL A 34 -0.14 -1.95 -3.63
CA VAL A 34 -1.48 -2.32 -4.08
C VAL A 34 -1.46 -3.64 -4.85
N HIS A 35 -0.51 -3.83 -5.75
CA HIS A 35 -0.38 -5.08 -6.49
C HIS A 35 -0.11 -6.29 -5.56
N ARG A 36 0.72 -6.11 -4.52
CA ARG A 36 0.95 -7.13 -3.48
C ARG A 36 -0.31 -7.44 -2.67
N LEU A 37 -1.10 -6.42 -2.31
CA LEU A 37 -2.38 -6.60 -1.62
C LEU A 37 -3.36 -7.41 -2.47
N TYR A 38 -3.43 -7.16 -3.78
CA TYR A 38 -4.24 -7.98 -4.70
C TYR A 38 -3.75 -9.43 -4.78
N GLN A 39 -2.44 -9.67 -4.80
CA GLN A 39 -1.89 -11.04 -4.75
C GLN A 39 -2.28 -11.76 -3.45
N LEU A 40 -2.19 -11.09 -2.31
CA LEU A 40 -2.61 -11.63 -1.01
C LEU A 40 -4.12 -11.90 -0.98
N SER A 41 -4.93 -11.01 -1.55
CA SER A 41 -6.38 -11.19 -1.65
C SER A 41 -6.74 -12.38 -2.53
N LYS A 42 -6.14 -12.52 -3.72
CA LYS A 42 -6.36 -13.65 -4.64
C LYS A 42 -5.92 -14.98 -4.03
N ALA A 43 -4.87 -14.97 -3.21
CA ALA A 43 -4.40 -16.15 -2.49
C ALA A 43 -5.22 -16.48 -1.22
N GLY A 44 -6.24 -15.69 -0.87
CA GLY A 44 -7.03 -15.86 0.36
C GLY A 44 -6.24 -15.59 1.64
N LYS A 45 -5.11 -14.88 1.55
CA LYS A 45 -4.18 -14.60 2.67
C LYS A 45 -4.33 -13.20 3.24
N LEU A 46 -5.13 -12.34 2.62
CA LEU A 46 -5.42 -11.00 3.13
C LEU A 46 -6.46 -11.10 4.25
N CYS A 47 -5.99 -11.15 5.50
CA CYS A 47 -6.86 -11.36 6.67
C CYS A 47 -7.45 -10.07 7.27
N VAL A 48 -7.08 -8.91 6.73
CA VAL A 48 -7.54 -7.59 7.20
C VAL A 48 -8.00 -6.76 6.01
N PRO A 49 -9.01 -5.88 6.17
CA PRO A 49 -9.45 -5.03 5.08
C PRO A 49 -8.32 -4.08 4.67
N ALA A 50 -8.19 -3.86 3.36
CA ALA A 50 -7.18 -2.96 2.80
C ALA A 50 -7.83 -1.94 1.87
N MET A 51 -7.39 -0.69 1.97
CA MET A 51 -7.81 0.43 1.14
C MET A 51 -6.68 0.80 0.19
N ASN A 52 -6.97 0.74 -1.10
CA ASN A 52 -6.11 1.25 -2.15
C ASN A 52 -6.35 2.76 -2.29
N VAL A 53 -5.41 3.57 -1.81
CA VAL A 53 -5.49 5.03 -1.98
C VAL A 53 -4.75 5.51 -3.22
N ASN A 54 -3.82 4.71 -3.76
CA ASN A 54 -3.10 5.01 -5.01
C ASN A 54 -4.05 5.33 -6.18
N ASP A 55 -5.13 4.57 -6.33
CA ASP A 55 -6.06 4.70 -7.46
C ASP A 55 -7.11 5.81 -7.25
N SER A 56 -7.00 6.57 -6.16
CA SER A 56 -7.81 7.77 -5.99
C SER A 56 -7.43 8.80 -7.06
N VAL A 57 -8.41 9.38 -7.75
CA VAL A 57 -8.20 10.33 -8.86
C VAL A 57 -7.30 11.49 -8.46
N THR A 58 -7.42 11.96 -7.21
CA THR A 58 -6.58 13.01 -6.64
C THR A 58 -5.14 12.55 -6.43
N LYS A 59 -4.90 11.35 -5.89
CA LYS A 59 -3.56 10.78 -5.70
C LYS A 59 -2.87 10.57 -7.03
N GLN A 60 -3.49 9.83 -7.94
CA GLN A 60 -2.86 9.45 -9.20
C GLN A 60 -2.54 10.66 -10.09
N LYS A 61 -3.41 11.69 -10.11
CA LYS A 61 -3.20 12.87 -10.95
C LYS A 61 -2.30 13.92 -10.30
N PHE A 62 -2.37 14.15 -9.00
CA PHE A 62 -1.53 15.16 -8.35
C PHE A 62 -0.15 14.64 -7.98
N ASP A 63 -0.12 13.47 -7.34
CA ASP A 63 1.10 12.97 -6.75
C ASP A 63 1.99 12.27 -7.79
N ASN A 64 1.43 11.34 -8.57
CA ASN A 64 2.27 10.60 -9.51
C ASN A 64 2.66 11.42 -10.77
N LEU A 65 1.86 12.41 -11.18
CA LEU A 65 2.10 13.16 -12.42
C LEU A 65 2.71 14.54 -12.18
N TYR A 66 2.17 15.34 -11.24
CA TYR A 66 2.65 16.71 -11.03
C TYR A 66 3.83 16.77 -10.06
N CYS A 67 3.80 16.05 -8.92
CA CYS A 67 4.96 16.03 -7.99
C CYS A 67 6.21 15.46 -8.67
N CYS A 68 6.14 14.28 -9.31
CA CYS A 68 7.31 13.69 -9.98
C CYS A 68 7.94 14.61 -11.04
N ARG A 69 7.13 15.44 -11.72
CA ARG A 69 7.61 16.38 -12.74
C ARG A 69 8.42 17.53 -12.16
N GLU A 70 8.09 17.98 -10.95
CA GLU A 70 8.83 19.02 -10.25
C GLU A 70 10.07 18.44 -9.57
N SER A 71 9.94 17.29 -8.90
CA SER A 71 11.02 16.66 -8.13
C SER A 71 12.18 16.16 -8.99
N ILE A 72 11.92 15.70 -10.22
CA ILE A 72 12.97 15.22 -11.15
C ILE A 72 13.92 16.33 -11.59
N LEU A 73 13.45 17.58 -11.60
CA LEU A 73 14.28 18.73 -11.99
C LEU A 73 15.08 19.29 -10.80
N ASP A 74 14.66 18.98 -9.57
CA ASP A 74 15.23 19.49 -8.32
C ASP A 74 16.24 18.52 -7.66
N GLY A 75 16.20 17.22 -8.04
CA GLY A 75 17.08 16.16 -7.51
C GLY A 75 18.31 15.90 -8.38
#